data_AF-A0A953R3M9-F1
#
_entry.id   AF-A0A953R3M9-F1
#
_cell.length_a   1.000
_cell.length_b   1.000
_cell.length_c   1.000
_cell.angle_alpha   90.00
_cell.angle_beta   90.00
_cell.angle_gamma   90.00
#
_symmetry.space_group_name_H-M   'P 1'
#
loop_
_entity.id
_entity.type
_entity.pdbx_description
1 polymer ?
#
loop_
_entity_poly.entity_id
_entity_poly.type
_entity_poly.pdbx_seq_one_letter_code
_entity_poly.pdbx_strand_id
1 'polypeptide(L)'
;MIGSLERAHLDRFRDIIASRFGLDLGEGKLDFVVGVLERRLEARGNPGPAAYLDLLGRSHQPEEMRALAAELTITETYFLRGAEHFHALAAMALPERIRARAAERRLRLLSAGCASGEEAYSLAIVLREQFPDLASWDVTILGIDVNPLMVAKARKGRYTPWALRETPAEIRDKYFRPDGSDYILDEQIRSMVSIKERNLAGVQNGSFPSEDGFDIILCRNVLMYLVPSAAQQVIARITRALAPDGYLFLGYAETLRGLSQQFHLRHTHDSFYYQKSGAGEALSPRFTEPPRPEILPSVAPDADLSWVDAVENTCRRIDRLAQSSPCRLEPSGPGLPHATELPAPGRPVGLGLAFELLRQERFREALDLLHGLPPETTADADTQLLRAVLLANGGDLEAAEGICRRLLGADDLNASAHYLMALCREHAGDAAAAMEHDRAAIYLDATFAMPHLHLGRLAKRASDSMTARGELQHAATLLLREDAPRILLFGGGFSRETLVAFSRAEFLSAGGVL
;
A
#
# COMPACT_ATOMS: atom_id res chain seq x y z
N MET A 1 -8.68 32.82 14.96
CA MET A 1 -8.88 32.03 16.18
C MET A 1 -9.61 30.78 15.77
N ILE A 2 -9.06 29.60 16.04
CA ILE A 2 -9.79 28.32 15.92
C ILE A 2 -9.88 27.83 17.36
N GLY A 3 -11.06 27.98 17.99
CA GLY A 3 -11.19 27.89 19.44
C GLY A 3 -10.48 29.03 20.19
N SER A 4 -9.83 28.71 21.31
CA SER A 4 -9.07 29.66 22.15
C SER A 4 -7.66 29.98 21.63
N LEU A 5 -7.21 29.30 20.57
CA LEU A 5 -5.83 29.30 20.10
C LEU A 5 -5.66 30.03 18.76
N GLU A 6 -4.52 30.70 18.62
CA GLU A 6 -4.11 31.34 17.37
C GLU A 6 -3.65 30.30 16.35
N ARG A 7 -3.96 30.56 15.08
CA ARG A 7 -3.63 29.67 13.96
C ARG A 7 -2.12 29.37 13.86
N ALA A 8 -1.28 30.38 14.08
CA ALA A 8 0.18 30.25 14.08
C ALA A 8 0.69 29.24 15.13
N HIS A 9 0.05 29.15 16.30
CA HIS A 9 0.41 28.16 17.32
C HIS A 9 0.04 26.74 16.88
N LEU A 10 -1.11 26.57 16.22
CA LEU A 10 -1.55 25.27 15.70
C LEU A 10 -0.64 24.77 14.59
N ASP A 11 -0.29 25.63 13.64
CA ASP A 11 0.62 25.25 12.55
C ASP A 11 2.01 24.89 13.09
N ARG A 12 2.55 25.70 14.01
CA ARG A 12 3.82 25.39 14.69
C ARG A 12 3.76 24.07 15.47
N PHE A 13 2.64 23.76 16.12
CA PHE A 13 2.47 22.48 16.82
C PHE A 13 2.46 21.31 15.83
N ARG A 14 1.72 21.42 14.73
CA ARG A 14 1.66 20.41 13.66
C ARG A 14 3.05 20.14 13.07
N ASP A 15 3.84 21.19 12.81
CA ASP A 15 5.21 21.06 12.30
C ASP A 15 6.12 20.31 13.28
N ILE A 16 6.01 20.61 14.58
CA ILE A 16 6.74 19.89 15.62
C ILE A 16 6.33 18.42 15.65
N ILE A 17 5.02 18.12 15.58
CA ILE A 17 4.54 16.74 15.58
C ILE A 17 4.99 15.98 14.33
N ALA A 18 4.92 16.59 13.15
CA ALA A 18 5.42 16.02 11.91
C ALA A 18 6.93 15.75 12.00
N SER A 19 7.72 16.67 12.56
CA SER A 19 9.16 16.49 12.74
C SER A 19 9.52 15.39 13.75
N ARG A 20 8.77 15.30 14.87
CA ARG A 20 9.09 14.39 15.99
C ARG A 20 8.53 12.98 15.78
N PHE A 21 7.29 12.88 15.32
CA PHE A 21 6.55 11.61 15.17
C PHE A 21 6.34 11.20 13.72
N GLY A 22 6.62 12.08 12.76
CA GLY A 22 6.33 11.82 11.36
C GLY A 22 4.84 11.92 11.02
N LEU A 23 3.96 12.29 11.96
CA LEU A 23 2.51 12.23 11.77
C LEU A 23 2.00 13.38 10.90
N ASP A 24 1.12 13.05 9.95
CA ASP A 24 0.37 14.00 9.15
C ASP A 24 -0.93 14.40 9.87
N LEU A 25 -0.91 15.62 10.39
CA LEU A 25 -2.05 16.30 10.99
C LEU A 25 -2.55 17.40 10.04
N GLY A 26 -3.09 17.02 8.88
CA GLY A 26 -3.67 17.93 7.88
C GLY A 26 -4.79 18.84 8.41
N GLU A 27 -5.26 19.77 7.56
CA GLU A 27 -6.29 20.78 7.91
C GLU A 27 -7.56 20.18 8.50
N GLY A 28 -8.03 19.05 7.96
CA GLY A 28 -9.24 18.38 8.44
C GLY A 28 -9.14 17.81 9.87
N LYS A 29 -7.96 17.85 10.50
CA LYS A 29 -7.74 17.38 11.88
C LYS A 29 -7.54 18.53 12.87
N LEU A 30 -7.76 19.79 12.48
CA LEU A 30 -7.47 20.95 13.33
C LEU A 30 -8.21 20.93 14.67
N ASP A 31 -9.48 20.53 14.71
CA ASP A 31 -10.22 20.45 15.98
C ASP A 31 -9.63 19.41 16.94
N PHE A 32 -9.18 18.28 16.41
CA PHE A 32 -8.45 17.27 17.17
C PHE A 32 -7.13 17.82 17.70
N VAL A 33 -6.39 18.55 16.86
CA VAL A 33 -5.11 19.19 17.22
C VAL A 33 -5.31 20.23 18.33
N VAL A 34 -6.35 21.07 18.22
CA VAL A 34 -6.75 22.05 19.25
C VAL A 34 -7.00 21.32 20.57
N GLY A 35 -7.86 20.29 20.56
CA GLY A 35 -8.21 19.56 21.78
C GLY A 35 -7.01 18.87 22.43
N VAL A 36 -6.08 18.30 21.65
CA VAL A 36 -4.83 17.74 22.18
C VAL A 36 -3.98 18.85 22.80
N LEU A 37 -3.74 19.95 22.09
CA LEU A 37 -2.90 21.05 22.58
C LEU A 37 -3.46 21.67 23.87
N GLU A 38 -4.77 21.90 23.95
CA GLU A 38 -5.43 22.43 25.16
C GLU A 38 -5.24 21.49 26.36
N ARG A 39 -5.49 20.18 26.21
CA ARG A 39 -5.27 19.20 27.29
C ARG A 39 -3.80 19.11 27.71
N ARG A 40 -2.87 19.20 26.77
CA ARG A 40 -1.43 19.22 27.09
C ARG A 40 -1.04 20.49 27.84
N LEU A 41 -1.56 21.65 27.45
CA LEU A 41 -1.34 22.91 28.17
C LEU A 41 -1.85 22.82 29.61
N GLU A 42 -3.07 22.31 29.79
CA GLU A 42 -3.66 22.12 31.12
C GLU A 42 -2.82 21.18 31.99
N ALA A 43 -2.42 20.03 31.45
CA ALA A 43 -1.55 19.07 32.13
C ALA A 43 -0.17 19.64 32.53
N ARG A 44 0.29 20.71 31.86
CA ARG A 44 1.54 21.42 32.17
C ARG A 44 1.34 22.67 33.02
N GLY A 45 0.14 22.92 33.54
CA GLY A 45 -0.18 24.07 34.38
C GLY A 45 -0.40 25.37 33.60
N ASN A 46 -0.85 25.28 32.35
CA ASN A 46 -1.19 26.41 31.47
C ASN A 46 -0.07 27.47 31.32
N PRO A 47 1.14 27.10 30.87
CA PRO A 47 2.25 28.04 30.69
C PRO A 47 2.04 29.04 29.52
N GLY A 48 0.92 28.93 28.79
CA GLY A 48 0.66 29.62 27.55
C GLY A 48 1.15 28.84 26.31
N PRO A 49 0.48 28.94 25.14
CA PRO A 49 0.82 28.18 23.94
C PRO A 49 2.26 28.38 23.46
N ALA A 50 2.73 29.64 23.40
CA ALA A 50 4.08 29.94 22.92
C ALA A 50 5.17 29.27 23.77
N ALA A 51 5.08 29.38 25.10
CA ALA A 51 6.05 28.77 26.02
C ALA A 51 6.04 27.23 25.94
N TYR A 52 4.87 26.62 25.76
CA TYR A 52 4.75 25.18 25.56
C TYR A 52 5.37 24.74 24.23
N LEU A 53 5.14 25.47 23.13
CA LEU A 53 5.74 25.14 21.84
C LEU A 53 7.26 25.33 21.83
N ASP A 54 7.77 26.36 22.51
CA ASP A 54 9.20 26.54 22.74
C ASP A 54 9.81 25.38 23.54
N LEU A 55 9.07 24.86 24.52
CA LEU A 55 9.47 23.67 25.27
C LEU A 55 9.56 22.44 24.37
N LEU A 56 8.57 22.19 23.51
CA LEU A 56 8.57 21.05 22.58
C LEU A 56 9.65 21.16 21.49
N GLY A 57 10.03 22.38 21.12
CA GLY A 57 11.14 22.64 20.20
C GLY A 57 12.50 22.18 20.74
N ARG A 58 12.66 22.06 22.06
CA ARG A 58 13.91 21.61 22.69
C ARG A 58 14.06 20.09 22.57
N SER A 59 15.29 19.61 22.35
CA SER A 59 15.56 18.19 22.05
C SER A 59 15.38 17.21 23.22
N HIS A 60 15.16 17.66 24.46
CA HIS A 60 15.20 16.82 25.65
C HIS A 60 13.88 16.85 26.47
N GLN A 61 12.78 16.36 25.89
CA GLN A 61 11.46 16.31 26.56
C GLN A 61 10.81 14.92 26.47
N PRO A 62 11.46 13.84 26.94
CA PRO A 62 11.02 12.46 26.69
C PRO A 62 9.63 12.15 27.27
N GLU A 63 9.33 12.60 28.49
CA GLU A 63 8.02 12.38 29.13
C GLU A 63 6.88 13.06 28.37
N GLU A 64 7.13 14.28 27.89
CA GLU A 64 6.14 15.02 27.12
C GLU A 64 5.91 14.37 25.75
N MET A 65 6.97 13.88 25.10
CA MET A 65 6.84 13.11 23.86
C MET A 65 6.01 11.84 24.07
N ARG A 66 6.24 11.11 25.16
CA ARG A 66 5.45 9.92 25.52
C ARG A 66 3.97 10.26 25.74
N ALA A 67 3.69 11.36 26.42
CA ALA A 67 2.33 11.80 26.67
C ALA A 67 1.62 12.27 25.38
N LEU A 68 2.32 13.00 24.50
CA LEU A 68 1.83 13.36 23.18
C LEU A 68 1.55 12.13 22.32
N ALA A 69 2.44 11.14 22.30
CA ALA A 69 2.21 9.89 21.58
C ALA A 69 0.96 9.17 22.07
N ALA A 70 0.69 9.20 23.38
CA ALA A 70 -0.50 8.59 23.96
C ALA A 70 -1.82 9.18 23.43
N GLU A 71 -1.84 10.48 23.12
CA GLU A 71 -3.02 11.20 22.64
C GLU A 71 -3.13 11.30 21.12
N LEU A 72 -2.00 11.31 20.41
CA LEU A 72 -1.93 11.60 18.97
C LEU A 72 -2.08 10.37 18.07
N THR A 73 -1.73 9.18 18.55
CA THR A 73 -1.75 7.96 17.71
C THR A 73 -3.15 7.35 17.63
N ILE A 74 -3.51 6.84 16.47
CA ILE A 74 -4.67 5.94 16.31
C ILE A 74 -4.26 4.53 16.72
N THR A 75 -5.05 3.89 17.58
CA THR A 75 -4.67 2.63 18.25
C THR A 75 -5.62 1.46 17.93
N GLU A 76 -6.50 1.63 16.95
CA GLU A 76 -7.47 0.60 16.57
C GLU A 76 -6.76 -0.63 15.98
N THR A 77 -6.88 -1.76 16.68
CA THR A 77 -6.33 -3.04 16.28
C THR A 77 -7.12 -4.17 16.93
N TYR A 78 -6.99 -5.38 16.40
CA TYR A 78 -7.64 -6.58 16.89
C TYR A 78 -6.94 -7.83 16.37
N PHE A 79 -7.15 -8.96 17.05
CA PHE A 79 -6.49 -10.21 16.72
C PHE A 79 -6.90 -10.70 15.34
N LEU A 80 -5.91 -11.24 14.61
CA LEU A 80 -6.06 -11.79 13.25
C LEU A 80 -6.67 -10.81 12.24
N ARG A 81 -6.53 -9.50 12.48
CA ARG A 81 -6.98 -8.44 11.56
C ARG A 81 -6.46 -8.67 10.15
N GLY A 82 -7.34 -8.70 9.16
CA GLY A 82 -7.00 -9.02 7.77
C GLY A 82 -6.42 -10.43 7.67
N ALA A 83 -7.27 -11.43 7.88
CA ALA A 83 -6.91 -12.84 7.93
C ALA A 83 -6.19 -13.31 6.65
N GLU A 84 -6.47 -12.67 5.52
CA GLU A 84 -5.86 -12.94 4.22
C GLU A 84 -4.34 -12.73 4.25
N HIS A 85 -3.85 -11.69 4.95
CA HIS A 85 -2.41 -11.51 5.16
C HIS A 85 -1.80 -12.65 5.97
N PHE A 86 -2.47 -13.12 7.02
CA PHE A 86 -1.96 -14.22 7.84
C PHE A 86 -1.99 -15.55 7.07
N HIS A 87 -3.00 -15.79 6.22
CA HIS A 87 -3.05 -16.93 5.31
C HIS A 87 -1.89 -16.89 4.31
N ALA A 88 -1.70 -15.76 3.61
CA ALA A 88 -0.60 -15.62 2.66
C ALA A 88 0.78 -15.75 3.35
N LEU A 89 0.94 -15.16 4.53
CA LEU A 89 2.14 -15.26 5.36
C LEU A 89 2.44 -16.72 5.71
N ALA A 90 1.44 -17.49 6.14
CA ALA A 90 1.63 -18.89 6.53
C ALA A 90 1.79 -19.83 5.33
N ALA A 91 1.12 -19.58 4.22
CA ALA A 91 1.22 -20.42 3.03
C ALA A 91 2.51 -20.16 2.22
N MET A 92 3.01 -18.92 2.20
CA MET A 92 4.09 -18.51 1.30
C MET A 92 5.33 -18.05 2.04
N ALA A 93 5.22 -16.97 2.82
CA ALA A 93 6.39 -16.30 3.40
C ALA A 93 7.10 -17.18 4.44
N LEU A 94 6.36 -17.72 5.42
CA LEU A 94 6.94 -18.54 6.48
C LEU A 94 7.63 -19.80 5.93
N PRO A 95 7.03 -20.64 5.09
CA PRO A 95 7.69 -21.84 4.57
C PRO A 95 8.97 -21.54 3.77
N GLU A 96 8.99 -20.46 3.00
CA GLU A 96 10.20 -20.04 2.28
C GLU A 96 11.29 -19.60 3.26
N ARG A 97 10.95 -18.70 4.20
CA ARG A 97 11.94 -18.17 5.15
C ARG A 97 12.45 -19.24 6.11
N ILE A 98 11.61 -20.18 6.54
CA ILE A 98 12.02 -21.34 7.34
C ILE A 98 13.01 -22.18 6.54
N ARG A 99 12.74 -22.51 5.26
CA ARG A 99 13.71 -23.26 4.45
C ARG A 99 15.05 -22.52 4.30
N ALA A 100 15.01 -21.22 4.03
CA ALA A 100 16.21 -20.40 3.90
C ALA A 100 17.04 -20.35 5.20
N ARG A 101 16.38 -20.45 6.36
CA ARG A 101 17.01 -20.39 7.68
C ARG A 101 17.25 -21.75 8.34
N ALA A 102 17.00 -22.86 7.65
CA ALA A 102 17.08 -24.21 8.22
C ALA A 102 18.44 -24.56 8.82
N ALA A 103 19.54 -24.06 8.24
CA ALA A 103 20.89 -24.28 8.75
C ALA A 103 21.15 -23.53 10.07
N GLU A 104 20.67 -22.30 10.19
CA GLU A 104 20.82 -21.45 11.38
C GLU A 104 19.79 -21.76 12.46
N ARG A 105 18.64 -22.33 12.07
CA ARG A 105 17.47 -22.58 12.93
C ARG A 105 17.01 -21.32 13.67
N ARG A 106 17.07 -20.18 12.99
CA ARG A 106 16.75 -18.85 13.53
C ARG A 106 15.73 -18.16 12.65
N LEU A 107 14.69 -17.58 13.24
CA LEU A 107 13.66 -16.82 12.52
C LEU A 107 13.37 -15.52 13.26
N ARG A 108 13.50 -14.37 12.58
CA ARG A 108 13.27 -13.05 13.19
C ARG A 108 12.09 -12.35 12.51
N LEU A 109 11.09 -11.97 13.28
CA LEU A 109 9.89 -11.28 12.82
C LEU A 109 9.70 -9.95 13.56
N LEU A 110 9.16 -8.94 12.86
CA LEU A 110 8.84 -7.63 13.41
C LEU A 110 7.37 -7.27 13.13
N SER A 111 6.66 -6.80 14.15
CA SER A 111 5.42 -6.03 14.02
C SER A 111 5.72 -4.58 14.36
N ALA A 112 5.79 -3.74 13.32
CA ALA A 112 6.16 -2.33 13.36
C ALA A 112 4.90 -1.46 13.41
N GLY A 113 4.64 -0.84 14.56
CA GLY A 113 3.36 -0.21 14.87
C GLY A 113 2.37 -1.23 15.46
N CYS A 114 2.83 -2.02 16.43
CA CYS A 114 2.07 -3.17 16.94
C CYS A 114 0.84 -2.79 17.79
N ALA A 115 0.63 -1.49 18.06
CA ALA A 115 -0.39 -0.99 18.96
C ALA A 115 -0.40 -1.79 20.27
N SER A 116 -1.55 -2.32 20.70
CA SER A 116 -1.68 -3.11 21.93
C SER A 116 -1.29 -4.59 21.78
N GLY A 117 -0.52 -4.93 20.75
CA GLY A 117 0.15 -6.22 20.59
C GLY A 117 -0.67 -7.27 19.85
N GLU A 118 -1.93 -7.01 19.52
CA GLU A 118 -2.82 -7.97 18.85
C GLU A 118 -2.20 -8.55 17.56
N GLU A 119 -1.54 -7.74 16.73
CA GLU A 119 -0.85 -8.21 15.52
C GLU A 119 0.34 -9.13 15.84
N ALA A 120 1.21 -8.71 16.77
CA ALA A 120 2.40 -9.47 17.14
C ALA A 120 2.04 -10.82 17.79
N TYR A 121 1.01 -10.85 18.63
CA TYR A 121 0.52 -12.09 19.23
C TYR A 121 -0.26 -12.96 18.24
N SER A 122 -0.96 -12.37 17.28
CA SER A 122 -1.57 -13.14 16.18
C SER A 122 -0.50 -13.88 15.37
N LEU A 123 0.63 -13.23 15.10
CA LEU A 123 1.78 -13.87 14.45
C LEU A 123 2.35 -15.03 15.28
N ALA A 124 2.46 -14.85 16.60
CA ALA A 124 2.89 -15.90 17.52
C ALA A 124 1.94 -17.11 17.54
N ILE A 125 0.63 -16.86 17.52
CA ILE A 125 -0.42 -17.89 17.43
C ILE A 125 -0.31 -18.66 16.12
N VAL A 126 -0.20 -17.96 14.97
CA VAL A 126 -0.05 -18.60 13.65
C VAL A 126 1.19 -19.49 13.60
N LEU A 127 2.33 -19.01 14.13
CA LEU A 127 3.55 -19.81 14.21
C LEU A 127 3.36 -21.06 15.07
N ARG A 128 2.70 -20.94 16.22
CA ARG A 128 2.45 -22.06 17.12
C ARG A 128 1.53 -23.10 16.51
N GLU A 129 0.48 -22.68 15.80
CA GLU A 129 -0.52 -23.58 15.23
C GLU A 129 -0.04 -24.30 13.97
N GLN A 130 0.65 -23.58 13.08
CA GLN A 130 0.96 -24.11 11.76
C GLN A 130 2.40 -24.63 11.64
N PHE A 131 3.29 -24.23 12.55
CA PHE A 131 4.72 -24.57 12.51
C PHE A 131 5.24 -25.06 13.87
N PRO A 132 4.66 -26.13 14.45
CA PRO A 132 5.04 -26.61 15.79
C PRO A 132 6.53 -26.99 15.91
N ASP A 133 7.17 -27.40 14.81
CA ASP A 133 8.59 -27.76 14.77
C ASP A 133 9.53 -26.59 15.11
N LEU A 134 9.05 -25.35 14.94
CA LEU A 134 9.78 -24.14 15.32
C LEU A 134 9.93 -23.96 16.84
N ALA A 135 9.26 -24.78 17.66
CA ALA A 135 9.50 -24.81 19.11
C ALA A 135 10.98 -25.11 19.46
N SER A 136 11.71 -25.72 18.54
CA SER A 136 13.13 -26.07 18.66
C SER A 136 14.07 -25.06 17.97
N TRP A 137 13.55 -23.92 17.52
CA TRP A 137 14.28 -22.86 16.81
C TRP A 137 14.44 -21.61 17.69
N ASP A 138 15.45 -20.79 17.37
CA ASP A 138 15.57 -19.43 17.90
C ASP A 138 14.61 -18.49 17.14
N VAL A 139 13.36 -18.44 17.58
CA VAL A 139 12.33 -17.55 17.03
C VAL A 139 12.24 -16.30 17.88
N THR A 140 12.29 -15.12 17.26
CA THR A 140 11.96 -13.86 17.94
C THR A 140 10.92 -13.09 17.16
N ILE A 141 9.88 -12.68 17.88
CA ILE A 141 8.88 -11.74 17.41
C ILE A 141 9.08 -10.45 18.21
N LEU A 142 9.41 -9.37 17.54
CA LEU A 142 9.53 -8.05 18.14
C LEU A 142 8.29 -7.22 17.75
N GLY A 143 7.52 -6.78 18.74
CA GLY A 143 6.51 -5.74 18.56
C GLY A 143 7.05 -4.39 18.99
N ILE A 144 6.93 -3.37 18.14
CA ILE A 144 7.29 -1.99 18.51
C ILE A 144 6.15 -1.02 18.26
N ASP A 145 5.98 -0.08 19.18
CA ASP A 145 5.02 1.01 19.04
C ASP A 145 5.52 2.29 19.73
N VAL A 146 5.06 3.45 19.27
CA VAL A 146 5.42 4.75 19.85
C VAL A 146 4.53 5.12 21.03
N ASN A 147 3.31 4.59 21.11
CA ASN A 147 2.35 4.90 22.16
C ASN A 147 2.66 4.08 23.44
N PRO A 148 3.06 4.73 24.54
CA PRO A 148 3.42 4.04 25.77
C PRO A 148 2.25 3.31 26.43
N LEU A 149 1.01 3.78 26.26
CA LEU A 149 -0.18 3.13 26.81
C LEU A 149 -0.48 1.82 26.07
N MET A 150 -0.29 1.80 24.76
CA MET A 150 -0.46 0.60 23.95
C MET A 150 0.62 -0.44 24.23
N VAL A 151 1.88 -0.01 24.33
CA VAL A 151 3.01 -0.85 24.78
C VAL A 151 2.71 -1.49 26.14
N ALA A 152 2.19 -0.71 27.10
CA ALA A 152 1.84 -1.23 28.42
C ALA A 152 0.67 -2.23 28.35
N LYS A 153 -0.35 -1.97 27.53
CA LYS A 153 -1.48 -2.90 27.30
C LYS A 153 -1.01 -4.21 26.67
N ALA A 154 -0.13 -4.14 25.66
CA ALA A 154 0.46 -5.31 25.01
C ALA A 154 1.23 -6.19 26.00
N ARG A 155 2.05 -5.59 26.88
CA ARG A 155 2.79 -6.34 27.91
C ARG A 155 1.88 -7.01 28.93
N LYS A 156 0.74 -6.40 29.26
CA LYS A 156 -0.25 -7.01 30.17
C LYS A 156 -0.91 -8.24 29.54
N GLY A 157 -1.14 -8.25 28.23
CA GLY A 157 -1.79 -9.36 27.53
C GLY A 157 -3.25 -9.56 27.94
N ARG A 158 -3.95 -8.47 28.30
CA ARG A 158 -5.35 -8.47 28.71
C ARG A 158 -6.19 -7.70 27.70
N TYR A 159 -7.23 -8.33 27.19
CA TYR A 159 -7.98 -7.87 26.02
C TYR A 159 -9.49 -7.93 26.25
N THR A 160 -10.21 -6.96 25.71
CA THR A 160 -11.67 -6.96 25.74
C THR A 160 -12.23 -7.91 24.68
N PRO A 161 -13.52 -8.31 24.76
CA PRO A 161 -14.15 -9.09 23.70
C PRO A 161 -14.05 -8.41 22.32
N TRP A 162 -14.06 -7.07 22.27
CA TRP A 162 -13.95 -6.29 21.04
C TRP A 162 -12.61 -6.50 20.30
N ALA A 163 -11.52 -6.71 21.05
CA ALA A 163 -10.20 -7.01 20.46
C ALA A 163 -10.15 -8.42 19.85
N LEU A 164 -11.12 -9.29 20.17
CA LEU A 164 -11.22 -10.67 19.71
C LEU A 164 -12.39 -10.89 18.74
N ARG A 165 -13.00 -9.81 18.23
CA ARG A 165 -14.24 -9.84 17.43
C ARG A 165 -14.15 -10.68 16.14
N GLU A 166 -12.96 -10.77 15.55
CA GLU A 166 -12.68 -11.56 14.34
C GLU A 166 -11.83 -12.81 14.66
N THR A 167 -11.57 -13.08 15.94
CA THR A 167 -10.81 -14.28 16.35
C THR A 167 -11.73 -15.51 16.27
N PRO A 168 -11.34 -16.57 15.52
CA PRO A 168 -12.09 -17.82 15.50
C PRO A 168 -12.28 -18.40 16.91
N ALA A 169 -13.45 -18.98 17.19
CA ALA A 169 -13.78 -19.51 18.51
C ALA A 169 -12.74 -20.54 19.00
N GLU A 170 -12.27 -21.41 18.11
CA GLU A 170 -11.25 -22.42 18.41
C GLU A 170 -9.94 -21.81 18.89
N ILE A 171 -9.48 -20.74 18.22
CA ILE A 171 -8.26 -20.00 18.60
C ILE A 171 -8.49 -19.25 19.91
N ARG A 172 -9.65 -18.61 20.06
CA ARG A 172 -10.01 -17.88 21.28
C ARG A 172 -10.00 -18.81 22.49
N ASP A 173 -10.72 -19.92 22.41
CA ASP A 173 -10.93 -20.82 23.54
C ASP A 173 -9.63 -21.57 23.90
N LYS A 174 -8.70 -21.71 22.96
CA LYS A 174 -7.37 -22.32 23.18
C LYS A 174 -6.35 -21.37 23.81
N TYR A 175 -6.32 -20.10 23.39
CA TYR A 175 -5.25 -19.17 23.76
C TYR A 175 -5.66 -18.04 24.70
N PHE A 176 -6.94 -17.97 25.06
CA PHE A 176 -7.46 -16.93 25.93
C PHE A 176 -8.27 -17.53 27.06
N ARG A 177 -7.96 -17.10 28.29
CA ARG A 177 -8.73 -17.44 29.47
C ARG A 177 -9.66 -16.28 29.83
N PRO A 178 -10.97 -16.51 30.03
CA PRO A 178 -11.85 -15.46 30.52
C PRO A 178 -11.45 -15.04 31.95
N ASP A 179 -11.48 -13.74 32.21
CA ASP A 179 -11.19 -13.13 33.51
C ASP A 179 -12.06 -11.88 33.73
N GLY A 180 -13.25 -12.10 34.30
CA GLY A 180 -14.28 -11.07 34.43
C GLY A 180 -14.86 -10.70 33.07
N SER A 181 -14.82 -9.41 32.72
CA SER A 181 -15.27 -8.89 31.41
C SER A 181 -14.25 -9.07 30.29
N ASP A 182 -13.02 -9.45 30.63
CA ASP A 182 -11.89 -9.45 29.72
C ASP A 182 -11.34 -10.87 29.52
N TYR A 183 -10.37 -10.97 28.63
CA TYR A 183 -9.64 -12.18 28.31
C TYR A 183 -8.16 -11.98 28.58
N ILE A 184 -7.52 -12.99 29.17
CA ILE A 184 -6.07 -13.02 29.40
C ILE A 184 -5.46 -13.95 28.35
N LEU A 185 -4.50 -13.43 27.60
CA LEU A 185 -3.70 -14.19 26.64
C LEU A 185 -2.82 -15.21 27.36
N ASP A 186 -2.72 -16.41 26.80
CA ASP A 186 -1.86 -17.48 27.28
C ASP A 186 -0.39 -17.05 27.40
N GLU A 187 0.25 -17.42 28.51
CA GLU A 187 1.63 -17.00 28.82
C GLU A 187 2.66 -17.55 27.82
N GLN A 188 2.41 -18.73 27.25
CA GLN A 188 3.31 -19.35 26.28
C GLN A 188 3.31 -18.57 24.96
N ILE A 189 2.17 -18.00 24.57
CA ILE A 189 2.11 -17.07 23.42
C ILE A 189 2.72 -15.73 23.80
N ARG A 190 2.38 -15.20 24.99
CA ARG A 190 2.88 -13.90 25.43
C ARG A 190 4.40 -13.83 25.49
N SER A 191 5.03 -14.90 25.99
CA SER A 191 6.49 -15.01 26.12
C SER A 191 7.24 -15.16 24.79
N MET A 192 6.56 -15.47 23.68
CA MET A 192 7.17 -15.50 22.34
C MET A 192 7.43 -14.10 21.76
N VAL A 193 6.81 -13.06 22.33
CA VAL A 193 6.84 -11.70 21.78
C VAL A 193 7.56 -10.75 22.75
N SER A 194 8.58 -10.04 22.24
CA SER A 194 9.20 -8.91 22.93
C SER A 194 8.50 -7.63 22.52
N ILE A 195 8.01 -6.84 23.49
CA ILE A 195 7.37 -5.54 23.23
C ILE A 195 8.30 -4.40 23.65
N LYS A 196 8.62 -3.49 22.72
CA LYS A 196 9.46 -2.30 22.97
C LYS A 196 8.76 -1.01 22.54
N GLU A 197 8.95 0.04 23.33
CA GLU A 197 8.54 1.38 22.93
C GLU A 197 9.59 1.97 21.98
N ARG A 198 9.17 2.32 20.76
CA ARG A 198 10.06 2.88 19.74
C ARG A 198 9.27 3.66 18.71
N ASN A 199 9.79 4.83 18.34
CA ASN A 199 9.25 5.65 17.27
C ASN A 199 9.84 5.23 15.92
N LEU A 200 9.00 4.81 14.97
CA LEU A 200 9.45 4.40 13.63
C LEU A 200 10.04 5.56 12.82
N ALA A 201 9.44 6.74 12.92
CA ALA A 201 9.82 7.94 12.17
C ALA A 201 10.99 8.70 12.81
N GLY A 202 11.22 8.54 14.12
CA GLY A 202 12.19 9.33 14.88
C GLY A 202 13.64 9.22 14.38
N VAL A 203 14.22 10.38 14.05
CA VAL A 203 15.63 10.54 13.58
C VAL A 203 16.64 10.06 14.64
N GLN A 204 16.28 10.15 15.92
CA GLN A 204 17.14 9.80 17.06
C GLN A 204 17.32 8.29 17.28
N ASN A 205 16.59 7.43 16.53
CA ASN A 205 16.54 6.01 16.84
C ASN A 205 17.64 5.16 16.20
N GLY A 206 18.60 5.75 15.48
CA GLY A 206 19.65 4.99 14.79
C GLY A 206 19.07 3.97 13.78
N SER A 207 19.86 2.99 13.37
CA SER A 207 19.36 1.79 12.67
C SER A 207 18.40 1.00 13.57
N PHE A 208 17.48 0.21 12.98
CA PHE A 208 16.73 -0.81 13.73
C PHE A 208 17.72 -1.62 14.58
N PRO A 209 17.35 -2.06 15.80
CA PRO A 209 18.28 -2.62 16.79
C PRO A 209 18.87 -3.98 16.41
N SER A 210 18.77 -4.38 15.16
CA SER A 210 19.43 -5.54 14.58
C SER A 210 19.87 -5.19 13.16
N GLU A 211 21.19 -5.16 12.96
CA GLU A 211 21.80 -5.35 11.64
C GLU A 211 21.63 -6.81 11.15
N ASP A 212 20.92 -7.65 11.91
CA ASP A 212 20.50 -9.01 11.57
C ASP A 212 19.12 -8.99 10.90
N GLY A 213 19.09 -9.03 9.56
CA GLY A 213 17.90 -8.85 8.74
C GLY A 213 16.68 -9.69 9.17
N PHE A 214 15.59 -9.03 9.57
CA PHE A 214 14.29 -9.65 9.82
C PHE A 214 13.85 -10.43 8.58
N ASP A 215 13.33 -11.63 8.78
CA ASP A 215 12.82 -12.46 7.70
C ASP A 215 11.46 -11.97 7.23
N ILE A 216 10.64 -11.46 8.17
CA ILE A 216 9.31 -10.91 7.89
C ILE A 216 9.08 -9.67 8.76
N ILE A 217 8.59 -8.59 8.15
CA ILE A 217 8.15 -7.37 8.82
C ILE A 217 6.68 -7.11 8.47
N LEU A 218 5.83 -6.92 9.48
CA LEU A 218 4.48 -6.38 9.33
C LEU A 218 4.55 -4.91 9.72
N CYS A 219 4.08 -4.01 8.86
CA CYS A 219 3.94 -2.58 9.14
C CYS A 219 2.59 -2.12 8.57
N ARG A 220 1.52 -2.56 9.22
CA ARG A 220 0.15 -2.44 8.71
C ARG A 220 -0.60 -1.32 9.41
N ASN A 221 -1.30 -0.50 8.62
CA ASN A 221 -2.09 0.64 9.06
C ASN A 221 -1.26 1.68 9.85
N VAL A 222 -0.05 2.00 9.39
CA VAL A 222 0.88 2.95 10.03
C VAL A 222 1.26 4.08 9.10
N LEU A 223 1.74 3.75 7.90
CA LEU A 223 2.26 4.69 6.89
C LEU A 223 1.20 5.70 6.46
N MET A 224 -0.08 5.30 6.45
CA MET A 224 -1.21 6.18 6.12
C MET A 224 -1.38 7.39 7.04
N TYR A 225 -0.73 7.39 8.21
CA TYR A 225 -0.75 8.51 9.16
C TYR A 225 0.51 9.36 9.08
N LEU A 226 1.48 9.02 8.23
CA LEU A 226 2.76 9.70 8.17
C LEU A 226 2.77 10.75 7.06
N VAL A 227 3.51 11.84 7.27
CA VAL A 227 3.87 12.75 6.18
C VAL A 227 4.74 12.00 5.16
N PRO A 228 4.67 12.33 3.85
CA PRO A 228 5.35 11.56 2.80
C PRO A 228 6.85 11.34 3.05
N SER A 229 7.55 12.37 3.53
CA SER A 229 8.98 12.30 3.85
C SER A 229 9.29 11.34 5.01
N ALA A 230 8.40 11.23 6.00
CA ALA A 230 8.54 10.31 7.10
C ALA A 230 8.24 8.87 6.67
N ALA A 231 7.19 8.66 5.85
CA ALA A 231 6.87 7.35 5.28
C ALA A 231 8.06 6.79 4.47
N GLN A 232 8.67 7.63 3.62
CA GLN A 232 9.85 7.25 2.84
C GLN A 232 11.04 6.85 3.73
N GLN A 233 11.30 7.60 4.80
CA GLN A 233 12.36 7.27 5.76
C GLN A 233 12.09 5.95 6.51
N VAL A 234 10.84 5.73 6.91
CA VAL A 234 10.41 4.49 7.58
C VAL A 234 10.62 3.29 6.65
N ILE A 235 10.16 3.38 5.39
CA ILE A 235 10.38 2.34 4.39
C ILE A 235 11.88 2.11 4.14
N ALA A 236 12.69 3.16 4.02
CA ALA A 236 14.14 3.00 3.85
C ALA A 236 14.81 2.31 5.05
N ARG A 237 14.33 2.53 6.27
CA ARG A 237 14.80 1.81 7.47
C ARG A 237 14.34 0.35 7.45
N ILE A 238 13.06 0.09 7.13
CA ILE A 238 12.49 -1.26 7.02
C ILE A 238 13.24 -2.07 5.96
N THR A 239 13.50 -1.48 4.80
CA THR A 239 14.23 -2.11 3.71
C THR A 239 15.63 -2.54 4.15
N ARG A 240 16.34 -1.70 4.90
CA ARG A 240 17.67 -2.05 5.46
C ARG A 240 17.59 -3.14 6.54
N ALA A 241 16.51 -3.14 7.32
CA ALA A 241 16.30 -4.11 8.38
C ALA A 241 15.76 -5.47 7.90
N LEU A 242 15.29 -5.59 6.65
CA LEU A 242 14.88 -6.86 6.06
C LEU A 242 16.08 -7.66 5.56
N ALA A 243 16.05 -8.97 5.83
CA ALA A 243 16.93 -9.93 5.19
C ALA A 243 16.77 -9.88 3.65
N PRO A 244 17.80 -10.28 2.89
CA PRO A 244 17.62 -10.62 1.48
C PRO A 244 16.45 -11.59 1.31
N ASP A 245 15.59 -11.31 0.32
CA ASP A 245 14.36 -12.06 0.02
C ASP A 245 13.36 -12.11 1.20
N GLY A 246 13.51 -11.20 2.16
CA GLY A 246 12.60 -11.03 3.29
C GLY A 246 11.28 -10.39 2.86
N TYR A 247 10.25 -10.60 3.67
CA TYR A 247 8.88 -10.20 3.35
C TYR A 247 8.41 -8.98 4.14
N LEU A 248 7.68 -8.08 3.50
CA LEU A 248 7.02 -6.92 4.08
C LEU A 248 5.52 -6.98 3.82
N PHE A 249 4.73 -6.89 4.89
CA PHE A 249 3.28 -6.81 4.82
C PHE A 249 2.82 -5.40 5.24
N LEU A 250 2.07 -4.74 4.37
CA LEU A 250 1.45 -3.44 4.63
C LEU A 250 -0.07 -3.59 4.79
N GLY A 251 -0.76 -2.56 5.29
CA GLY A 251 -2.21 -2.55 5.34
C GLY A 251 -2.81 -2.40 3.94
N TYR A 252 -4.07 -2.80 3.77
CA TYR A 252 -4.74 -2.76 2.46
C TYR A 252 -4.83 -1.36 1.84
N ALA A 253 -4.80 -0.28 2.64
CA ALA A 253 -4.83 1.08 2.11
C ALA A 253 -3.43 1.67 1.83
N GLU A 254 -2.37 0.88 2.00
CA GLU A 254 -0.99 1.34 1.98
C GLU A 254 -0.23 0.69 0.82
N THR A 255 0.66 1.47 0.21
CA THR A 255 1.41 1.04 -0.97
C THR A 255 2.84 1.53 -0.91
N LEU A 256 3.76 0.79 -1.53
CA LEU A 256 5.14 1.23 -1.72
C LEU A 256 5.33 2.14 -2.93
N ARG A 257 4.27 2.40 -3.71
CA ARG A 257 4.29 3.32 -4.85
C ARG A 257 4.77 4.70 -4.40
N GLY A 258 5.78 5.23 -5.09
CA GLY A 258 6.44 6.49 -4.74
C GLY A 258 7.35 6.44 -3.49
N LEU A 259 7.47 5.29 -2.80
CA LEU A 259 8.27 5.15 -1.58
C LEU A 259 9.53 4.27 -1.78
N SER A 260 9.44 3.17 -2.53
CA SER A 260 10.57 2.27 -2.79
C SER A 260 10.39 1.43 -4.05
N GLN A 261 11.51 1.07 -4.68
CA GLN A 261 11.60 0.19 -5.86
C GLN A 261 12.36 -1.12 -5.56
N GLN A 262 12.69 -1.38 -4.28
CA GLN A 262 13.53 -2.52 -3.87
C GLN A 262 12.71 -3.78 -3.53
N PHE A 263 11.46 -3.84 -3.99
CA PHE A 263 10.52 -4.90 -3.63
C PHE A 263 9.75 -5.39 -4.85
N HIS A 264 9.50 -6.69 -4.89
CA HIS A 264 8.52 -7.31 -5.76
C HIS A 264 7.20 -7.42 -5.02
N LEU A 265 6.10 -6.94 -5.61
CA LEU A 265 4.78 -7.26 -5.08
C LEU A 265 4.46 -8.73 -5.36
N ARG A 266 3.88 -9.39 -4.37
CA ARG A 266 3.34 -10.73 -4.41
C ARG A 266 1.85 -10.64 -4.11
N HIS A 267 1.07 -11.45 -4.81
CA HIS A 267 -0.37 -11.54 -4.60
C HIS A 267 -0.79 -13.01 -4.55
N THR A 268 -1.28 -13.43 -3.38
CA THR A 268 -1.92 -14.74 -3.19
C THR A 268 -2.93 -14.63 -2.05
N HIS A 269 -3.92 -15.53 -2.00
CA HIS A 269 -4.93 -15.58 -0.94
C HIS A 269 -5.67 -14.25 -0.74
N ASP A 270 -6.01 -13.55 -1.83
CA ASP A 270 -6.70 -12.25 -1.82
C ASP A 270 -5.95 -11.17 -1.02
N SER A 271 -4.62 -11.27 -1.02
CA SER A 271 -3.73 -10.42 -0.23
C SER A 271 -2.49 -10.01 -1.01
N PHE A 272 -2.03 -8.79 -0.76
CA PHE A 272 -0.85 -8.18 -1.37
C PHE A 272 0.23 -7.97 -0.33
N TYR A 273 1.44 -8.39 -0.65
CA TYR A 273 2.61 -8.26 0.21
C TYR A 273 3.88 -8.18 -0.63
N TYR A 274 4.97 -7.76 -0.04
CA TYR A 274 6.18 -7.38 -0.77
C TYR A 274 7.33 -8.30 -0.39
N GLN A 275 8.13 -8.72 -1.36
CA GLN A 275 9.37 -9.46 -1.15
C GLN A 275 10.54 -8.58 -1.57
N LYS A 276 11.52 -8.40 -0.69
CA LYS A 276 12.71 -7.58 -0.97
C LYS A 276 13.56 -8.23 -2.06
N SER A 277 13.94 -7.46 -3.08
CA SER A 277 14.83 -7.92 -4.16
C SER A 277 16.22 -8.26 -3.64
N GLY A 278 16.81 -9.37 -4.11
CA GLY A 278 18.14 -9.82 -3.73
C GLY A 278 19.26 -8.86 -4.18
N ALA A 279 20.33 -8.76 -3.38
CA ALA A 279 21.52 -7.99 -3.74
C ALA A 279 22.31 -8.69 -4.86
N GLY A 280 21.94 -8.45 -6.11
CA GLY A 280 22.56 -9.09 -7.28
C GLY A 280 21.82 -8.85 -8.60
N GLU A 281 20.55 -8.47 -8.56
CA GLU A 281 19.87 -7.92 -9.74
C GLU A 281 20.37 -6.49 -9.98
N ALA A 282 21.26 -6.32 -10.96
CA ALA A 282 21.78 -5.02 -11.35
C ALA A 282 20.63 -4.11 -11.82
N LEU A 283 20.33 -3.06 -11.05
CA LEU A 283 19.51 -1.95 -11.51
C LEU A 283 20.30 -1.20 -12.61
N SER A 284 20.06 -1.52 -13.88
CA SER A 284 20.67 -0.83 -15.03
C SER A 284 20.40 0.69 -15.01
N PRO A 285 21.32 1.52 -15.56
CA PRO A 285 21.50 2.92 -15.19
C PRO A 285 20.41 3.86 -15.74
N ARG A 286 20.31 5.04 -15.10
CA ARG A 286 19.39 6.16 -15.39
C ARG A 286 19.33 6.48 -16.90
N PHE A 287 18.09 6.65 -17.37
CA PHE A 287 17.75 6.95 -18.76
C PHE A 287 18.43 8.24 -19.25
N THR A 288 19.05 8.18 -20.44
CA THR A 288 19.39 9.35 -21.27
C THR A 288 18.66 9.18 -22.59
N GLU A 289 17.90 10.20 -23.00
CA GLU A 289 16.98 10.15 -24.13
C GLU A 289 17.76 10.17 -25.47
N PRO A 290 17.54 9.23 -26.41
CA PRO A 290 18.15 9.28 -27.75
C PRO A 290 17.34 10.19 -28.71
N PRO A 291 17.95 10.70 -29.80
CA PRO A 291 17.34 11.71 -30.65
C PRO A 291 16.26 11.13 -31.58
N ARG A 292 15.26 11.97 -31.84
CA ARG A 292 14.00 11.70 -32.58
C ARG A 292 14.21 11.48 -34.09
N PRO A 293 13.57 10.49 -34.73
CA PRO A 293 13.35 10.47 -36.19
C PRO A 293 12.02 11.13 -36.59
N GLU A 294 11.98 11.75 -37.76
CA GLU A 294 10.82 12.41 -38.39
C GLU A 294 9.75 11.41 -38.87
N ILE A 295 8.47 11.76 -38.69
CA ILE A 295 7.30 10.93 -38.99
C ILE A 295 6.67 11.36 -40.32
N LEU A 296 6.33 10.38 -41.17
CA LEU A 296 5.37 10.51 -42.29
C LEU A 296 3.96 10.08 -41.84
N PRO A 297 2.88 10.66 -42.40
CA PRO A 297 1.53 10.47 -41.87
C PRO A 297 0.94 9.12 -42.31
N SER A 298 0.32 8.41 -41.37
CA SER A 298 -0.47 7.19 -41.62
C SER A 298 -1.97 7.47 -41.54
N VAL A 299 -2.72 6.76 -42.39
CA VAL A 299 -4.16 6.83 -42.64
C VAL A 299 -4.96 6.28 -41.44
N ALA A 300 -6.08 6.94 -41.11
CA ALA A 300 -6.97 6.60 -39.99
C ALA A 300 -7.90 5.40 -40.29
N PRO A 301 -8.21 4.53 -39.31
CA PRO A 301 -9.40 3.67 -39.32
C PRO A 301 -10.58 4.28 -38.54
N ASP A 302 -11.78 3.78 -38.85
CA ASP A 302 -13.12 4.27 -38.49
C ASP A 302 -13.41 4.52 -37.00
N ALA A 303 -14.25 5.54 -36.75
CA ALA A 303 -14.39 6.29 -35.50
C ALA A 303 -15.52 5.86 -34.53
N ASP A 304 -16.05 4.63 -34.59
CA ASP A 304 -17.25 4.25 -33.82
C ASP A 304 -17.11 3.01 -32.90
N LEU A 305 -15.90 2.65 -32.46
CA LEU A 305 -15.70 1.58 -31.47
C LEU A 305 -15.12 2.16 -30.17
N SER A 306 -15.80 1.92 -29.04
CA SER A 306 -15.25 2.21 -27.72
C SER A 306 -13.97 1.39 -27.53
N TRP A 307 -12.91 2.01 -27.01
CA TRP A 307 -11.61 1.36 -26.77
C TRP A 307 -11.72 0.05 -25.97
N VAL A 308 -12.71 -0.04 -25.08
CA VAL A 308 -13.06 -1.27 -24.34
C VAL A 308 -13.40 -2.43 -25.29
N ASP A 309 -14.13 -2.17 -26.37
CA ASP A 309 -14.48 -3.15 -27.39
C ASP A 309 -13.26 -3.58 -28.22
N ALA A 310 -12.30 -2.69 -28.44
CA ALA A 310 -11.04 -3.00 -29.13
C ALA A 310 -10.14 -3.92 -28.28
N VAL A 311 -10.05 -3.65 -26.97
CA VAL A 311 -9.31 -4.48 -26.01
C VAL A 311 -9.98 -5.85 -25.83
N GLU A 312 -11.31 -5.90 -25.66
CA GLU A 312 -12.03 -7.17 -25.56
C GLU A 312 -11.95 -8.00 -26.84
N ASN A 313 -12.06 -7.38 -28.02
CA ASN A 313 -11.92 -8.09 -29.29
C ASN A 313 -10.51 -8.64 -29.50
N THR A 314 -9.49 -7.93 -29.01
CA THR A 314 -8.10 -8.37 -29.06
C THR A 314 -7.85 -9.54 -28.12
N CYS A 315 -8.32 -9.48 -26.86
CA CYS A 315 -8.26 -10.60 -25.91
C CYS A 315 -9.03 -11.83 -26.44
N ARG A 316 -10.24 -11.65 -26.96
CA ARG A 316 -11.05 -12.73 -27.57
C ARG A 316 -10.39 -13.34 -28.81
N ARG A 317 -9.65 -12.56 -29.61
CA ARG A 317 -8.86 -13.07 -30.75
C ARG A 317 -7.69 -13.92 -30.29
N ILE A 318 -7.01 -13.52 -29.21
CA ILE A 318 -5.87 -14.24 -28.63
C ILE A 318 -6.33 -15.57 -28.03
N ASP A 319 -7.46 -15.60 -27.32
CA ASP A 319 -8.03 -16.85 -26.77
C ASP A 319 -8.43 -17.86 -27.86
N ARG A 320 -9.00 -17.39 -28.98
CA ARG A 320 -9.33 -18.26 -30.13
C ARG A 320 -8.08 -18.81 -30.82
N LEU A 321 -7.00 -18.03 -30.89
CA LEU A 321 -5.71 -18.46 -31.44
C LEU A 321 -5.02 -19.47 -30.51
N ALA A 322 -5.18 -19.32 -29.18
CA ALA A 322 -4.66 -20.26 -28.19
C ALA A 322 -5.41 -21.61 -28.21
N GLN A 323 -6.71 -21.62 -28.51
CA GLN A 323 -7.53 -22.84 -28.55
C GLN A 323 -7.44 -23.64 -29.86
N SER A 324 -6.82 -23.11 -30.92
CA SER A 324 -6.79 -23.71 -32.27
C SER A 324 -5.49 -24.42 -32.65
N SER A 325 -4.71 -24.90 -31.68
CA SER A 325 -3.57 -25.80 -31.93
C SER A 325 -3.77 -27.16 -31.25
N PRO A 326 -4.09 -28.25 -31.98
CA PRO A 326 -4.15 -29.58 -31.39
C PRO A 326 -2.76 -30.23 -31.47
N CYS A 327 -2.03 -30.29 -30.36
CA CYS A 327 -0.92 -31.23 -30.23
C CYS A 327 -1.35 -32.36 -29.27
N ARG A 328 -1.82 -33.45 -29.88
CA ARG A 328 -2.08 -34.73 -29.21
C ARG A 328 -0.72 -35.31 -28.75
N LEU A 329 -0.55 -35.56 -27.46
CA LEU A 329 0.57 -36.32 -26.92
C LEU A 329 0.12 -37.77 -26.70
N GLU A 330 0.71 -38.70 -27.44
CA GLU A 330 0.75 -40.13 -27.11
C GLU A 330 1.99 -40.40 -26.23
N PRO A 331 1.96 -41.36 -25.29
CA PRO A 331 3.04 -41.56 -24.32
C PRO A 331 4.09 -42.57 -24.83
N SER A 332 5.38 -42.23 -24.75
CA SER A 332 6.46 -43.22 -24.87
C SER A 332 7.75 -42.82 -24.15
N GLY A 333 8.08 -43.56 -23.08
CA GLY A 333 9.45 -44.02 -22.76
C GLY A 333 10.45 -43.07 -22.08
N PRO A 334 11.35 -43.58 -21.21
CA PRO A 334 12.12 -42.76 -20.28
C PRO A 334 13.49 -42.36 -20.83
N GLY A 335 13.83 -41.08 -20.71
CA GLY A 335 15.17 -40.55 -20.96
C GLY A 335 15.25 -39.07 -20.66
N LEU A 336 15.93 -38.70 -19.56
CA LEU A 336 16.61 -37.41 -19.46
C LEU A 336 17.82 -37.45 -20.42
N PRO A 337 18.23 -36.36 -21.10
CA PRO A 337 18.55 -35.10 -20.41
C PRO A 337 18.35 -33.77 -21.18
N HIS A 338 18.51 -32.70 -20.39
CA HIS A 338 19.08 -31.38 -20.71
C HIS A 338 18.21 -30.20 -21.17
N ALA A 339 18.30 -29.17 -20.32
CA ALA A 339 18.32 -27.72 -20.56
C ALA A 339 17.77 -27.25 -21.90
N THR A 340 16.56 -26.68 -21.87
CA THR A 340 16.01 -25.95 -23.00
C THR A 340 16.32 -24.47 -22.84
N GLU A 341 17.09 -23.99 -23.81
CA GLU A 341 17.46 -22.60 -24.08
C GLU A 341 16.24 -21.67 -24.16
N LEU A 342 16.48 -20.40 -23.82
CA LEU A 342 15.61 -19.28 -24.14
C LEU A 342 15.32 -19.26 -25.65
N PRO A 343 14.06 -19.08 -26.10
CA PRO A 343 13.75 -19.08 -27.52
C PRO A 343 14.33 -17.83 -28.22
N ALA A 344 14.83 -18.05 -29.44
CA ALA A 344 15.44 -17.07 -30.34
C ALA A 344 14.55 -15.83 -30.65
N PRO A 345 15.15 -14.69 -31.02
CA PRO A 345 14.43 -13.42 -31.19
C PRO A 345 13.72 -13.41 -32.55
N GLY A 346 12.40 -13.22 -32.54
CA GLY A 346 11.61 -13.15 -33.78
C GLY A 346 10.11 -13.39 -33.66
N ARG A 347 9.52 -13.35 -32.46
CA ARG A 347 8.06 -13.33 -32.29
C ARG A 347 7.64 -12.01 -31.64
N PRO A 348 6.61 -11.32 -32.13
CA PRO A 348 6.08 -10.15 -31.43
C PRO A 348 5.46 -10.64 -30.12
N VAL A 349 6.14 -10.36 -29.02
CA VAL A 349 5.63 -10.59 -27.68
C VAL A 349 4.58 -9.51 -27.42
N GLY A 350 3.31 -9.90 -27.44
CA GLY A 350 2.19 -8.96 -27.50
C GLY A 350 1.90 -8.19 -26.21
N LEU A 351 1.04 -7.17 -26.33
CA LEU A 351 0.49 -6.37 -25.21
C LEU A 351 -0.06 -7.24 -24.07
N GLY A 352 -0.55 -8.45 -24.36
CA GLY A 352 -1.02 -9.40 -23.35
C GLY A 352 0.02 -9.76 -22.28
N LEU A 353 1.30 -9.85 -22.62
CA LEU A 353 2.35 -10.07 -21.62
C LEU A 353 2.61 -8.81 -20.78
N ALA A 354 2.46 -7.61 -21.36
CA ALA A 354 2.53 -6.37 -20.58
C ALA A 354 1.40 -6.26 -19.55
N PHE A 355 0.18 -6.68 -19.89
CA PHE A 355 -0.95 -6.75 -18.94
C PHE A 355 -0.72 -7.79 -17.84
N GLU A 356 -0.13 -8.93 -18.16
CA GLU A 356 0.22 -9.94 -17.17
C GLU A 356 1.33 -9.46 -16.22
N LEU A 357 2.33 -8.76 -16.75
CA LEU A 357 3.37 -8.11 -15.94
C LEU A 357 2.79 -6.98 -15.09
N LEU A 358 1.85 -6.19 -15.61
CA LEU A 358 1.10 -5.18 -14.87
C LEU A 358 0.32 -5.81 -13.70
N ARG A 359 -0.36 -6.94 -13.93
CA ARG A 359 -1.10 -7.70 -12.91
C ARG A 359 -0.18 -8.23 -11.81
N GLN A 360 1.07 -8.52 -12.14
CA GLN A 360 2.12 -8.91 -11.21
C GLN A 360 2.87 -7.71 -10.62
N GLU A 361 2.46 -6.47 -10.94
CA GLU A 361 3.14 -5.21 -10.63
C GLU A 361 4.63 -5.16 -11.01
N ARG A 362 5.02 -5.93 -12.02
CA ARG A 362 6.36 -5.93 -12.61
C ARG A 362 6.47 -4.81 -13.65
N PHE A 363 6.25 -3.58 -13.21
CA PHE A 363 6.08 -2.43 -14.09
C PHE A 363 7.31 -2.15 -14.95
N ARG A 364 8.52 -2.33 -14.39
CA ARG A 364 9.77 -2.15 -15.12
C ARG A 364 9.89 -3.12 -16.29
N GLU A 365 9.64 -4.40 -16.04
CA GLU A 365 9.72 -5.42 -17.08
C GLU A 365 8.62 -5.24 -18.13
N ALA A 366 7.44 -4.77 -17.73
CA ALA A 366 6.39 -4.38 -18.65
C ALA A 366 6.82 -3.19 -19.53
N LEU A 367 7.49 -2.18 -18.96
CA LEU A 367 8.01 -1.03 -19.70
C LEU A 367 9.13 -1.42 -20.67
N ASP A 368 10.06 -2.29 -20.24
CA ASP A 368 11.13 -2.82 -21.09
C ASP A 368 10.54 -3.60 -22.28
N LEU A 369 9.47 -4.37 -22.03
CA LEU A 369 8.73 -5.07 -23.07
C LEU A 369 8.07 -4.10 -24.07
N LEU A 370 7.42 -3.04 -23.57
CA LEU A 370 6.80 -2.03 -24.44
C LEU A 370 7.84 -1.24 -25.26
N HIS A 371 9.06 -1.06 -24.75
CA HIS A 371 10.18 -0.45 -25.50
C HIS A 371 10.71 -1.35 -26.61
N GLY A 372 10.63 -2.66 -26.43
CA GLY A 372 11.02 -3.65 -27.44
C GLY A 372 10.03 -3.81 -28.60
N LEU A 373 8.86 -3.13 -28.54
CA LEU A 373 7.86 -3.18 -29.60
C LEU A 373 8.28 -2.36 -30.84
N PRO A 374 7.74 -2.68 -32.03
CA PRO A 374 7.97 -1.90 -33.23
C PRO A 374 7.55 -0.43 -33.03
N PRO A 375 8.23 0.56 -33.64
CA PRO A 375 7.97 1.99 -33.43
C PRO A 375 6.51 2.40 -33.71
N GLU A 376 5.89 1.78 -34.70
CA GLU A 376 4.48 1.99 -35.06
C GLU A 376 3.54 1.57 -33.93
N THR A 377 3.83 0.45 -33.27
CA THR A 377 3.08 -0.04 -32.10
C THR A 377 3.41 0.77 -30.85
N THR A 378 4.66 1.23 -30.69
CA THR A 378 5.02 2.10 -29.56
C THR A 378 4.32 3.46 -29.65
N ALA A 379 4.07 3.99 -30.85
CA ALA A 379 3.42 5.28 -31.06
C ALA A 379 1.88 5.25 -30.91
N ASP A 380 1.29 4.05 -30.91
CA ASP A 380 -0.14 3.83 -30.75
C ASP A 380 -0.68 4.39 -29.42
N ALA A 381 -1.88 4.97 -29.46
CA ALA A 381 -2.48 5.67 -28.31
C ALA A 381 -2.69 4.73 -27.11
N ASP A 382 -3.09 3.48 -27.37
CA ASP A 382 -3.36 2.48 -26.34
C ASP A 382 -2.07 2.03 -25.67
N THR A 383 -1.02 1.86 -26.48
CA THR A 383 0.32 1.51 -26.00
C THR A 383 0.93 2.66 -25.18
N GLN A 384 0.72 3.90 -25.60
CA GLN A 384 1.11 5.09 -24.83
C GLN A 384 0.32 5.22 -23.54
N LEU A 385 -0.99 4.95 -23.55
CA LEU A 385 -1.83 4.96 -22.35
C LEU A 385 -1.37 3.87 -21.36
N LEU A 386 -1.14 2.64 -21.82
CA LEU A 386 -0.61 1.56 -20.99
C LEU A 386 0.77 1.92 -20.42
N ARG A 387 1.64 2.56 -21.22
CA ARG A 387 2.94 3.07 -20.75
C ARG A 387 2.77 4.14 -19.66
N ALA A 388 1.83 5.06 -19.82
CA ALA A 388 1.53 6.07 -18.80
C ALA A 388 1.01 5.44 -17.51
N VAL A 389 0.12 4.45 -17.61
CA VAL A 389 -0.35 3.63 -16.47
C VAL A 389 0.82 2.96 -15.76
N LEU A 390 1.71 2.31 -16.50
CA LEU A 390 2.88 1.62 -15.94
C LEU A 390 3.86 2.59 -15.27
N LEU A 391 4.09 3.76 -15.84
CA LEU A 391 4.94 4.80 -15.25
C LEU A 391 4.31 5.38 -13.98
N ALA A 392 3.01 5.67 -14.00
CA ALA A 392 2.29 6.17 -12.84
C ALA A 392 2.28 5.15 -11.69
N ASN A 393 2.00 3.87 -11.99
CA ASN A 393 2.08 2.79 -11.02
C ASN A 393 3.52 2.52 -10.56
N GLY A 394 4.50 2.72 -11.44
CA GLY A 394 5.93 2.66 -11.13
C GLY A 394 6.48 3.88 -10.40
N GLY A 395 5.69 4.92 -10.16
CA GLY A 395 6.10 6.13 -9.42
C GLY A 395 6.85 7.19 -10.23
N ASP A 396 7.02 7.00 -11.55
CA ASP A 396 7.57 8.02 -12.45
C ASP A 396 6.44 8.90 -12.99
N LEU A 397 5.88 9.71 -12.10
CA LEU A 397 4.68 10.51 -12.36
C LEU A 397 4.96 11.68 -13.32
N GLU A 398 6.19 12.20 -13.36
CA GLU A 398 6.57 13.25 -14.30
C GLU A 398 6.56 12.71 -15.74
N ALA A 399 7.13 11.52 -15.97
CA ALA A 399 7.08 10.87 -17.27
C ALA A 399 5.65 10.47 -17.67
N ALA A 400 4.85 9.95 -16.71
CA ALA A 400 3.44 9.63 -16.92
C ALA A 400 2.63 10.87 -17.32
N GLU A 401 2.81 11.99 -16.62
CA GLU A 401 2.16 13.27 -16.93
C GLU A 401 2.54 13.77 -18.33
N GLY A 402 3.83 13.65 -18.70
CA GLY A 402 4.32 13.99 -20.03
C GLY A 402 3.64 13.20 -21.15
N ILE A 403 3.39 11.91 -20.94
CA ILE A 403 2.63 11.08 -21.89
C ILE A 403 1.16 11.49 -21.92
N CYS A 404 0.52 11.65 -20.76
CA CYS A 404 -0.90 12.04 -20.68
C CYS A 404 -1.15 13.39 -21.38
N ARG A 405 -0.22 14.36 -21.25
CA ARG A 405 -0.32 15.65 -21.95
C ARG A 405 -0.26 15.51 -23.46
N ARG A 406 0.54 14.57 -23.98
CA ARG A 406 0.60 14.29 -25.43
C ARG A 406 -0.65 13.57 -25.90
N LEU A 407 -1.16 12.61 -25.13
CA LEU A 407 -2.42 11.91 -25.42
C LEU A 407 -3.57 12.91 -25.50
N LEU A 408 -3.73 13.76 -24.48
CA LEU A 408 -4.77 14.80 -24.44
C LEU A 408 -4.58 15.91 -25.48
N GLY A 409 -3.34 16.13 -25.94
CA GLY A 409 -3.06 17.05 -27.05
C GLY A 409 -3.42 16.48 -28.43
N ALA A 410 -3.50 15.15 -28.55
CA ALA A 410 -3.91 14.46 -29.77
C ALA A 410 -5.41 14.12 -29.78
N ASP A 411 -5.95 13.78 -28.61
CA ASP A 411 -7.36 13.46 -28.36
C ASP A 411 -7.75 13.95 -26.96
N ASP A 412 -8.46 15.07 -26.90
CA ASP A 412 -8.93 15.68 -25.65
C ASP A 412 -10.13 14.94 -25.05
N LEU A 413 -10.73 13.99 -25.76
CA LEU A 413 -11.86 13.18 -25.30
C LEU A 413 -11.44 11.89 -24.59
N ASN A 414 -10.14 11.73 -24.32
CA ASN A 414 -9.62 10.53 -23.66
C ASN A 414 -9.85 10.55 -22.13
N ALA A 415 -10.95 9.95 -21.69
CA ALA A 415 -11.33 9.86 -20.27
C ALA A 415 -10.24 9.21 -19.39
N SER A 416 -9.54 8.20 -19.90
CA SER A 416 -8.47 7.50 -19.17
C SER A 416 -7.21 8.35 -18.97
N ALA A 417 -6.82 9.13 -19.99
CA ALA A 417 -5.70 10.07 -19.89
C ALA A 417 -6.03 11.21 -18.93
N HIS A 418 -7.29 11.68 -18.91
CA HIS A 418 -7.77 12.62 -17.90
C HIS A 418 -7.67 12.05 -16.47
N TYR A 419 -8.13 10.83 -16.25
CA TYR A 419 -8.01 10.20 -14.93
C TYR A 419 -6.55 10.05 -14.47
N LEU A 420 -5.64 9.60 -15.34
CA LEU A 420 -4.22 9.51 -15.01
C LEU A 420 -3.59 10.88 -14.73
N MET A 421 -4.00 11.91 -15.48
CA MET A 421 -3.58 13.28 -15.21
C MET A 421 -4.07 13.74 -13.83
N ALA A 422 -5.28 13.37 -13.42
CA ALA A 422 -5.80 13.66 -12.08
C ALA A 422 -4.93 13.05 -10.98
N LEU A 423 -4.53 11.78 -11.13
CA LEU A 423 -3.61 11.11 -10.19
C LEU A 423 -2.24 11.79 -10.13
N CYS A 424 -1.69 12.20 -11.29
CA CYS A 424 -0.41 12.93 -11.34
C CYS A 424 -0.51 14.29 -10.64
N ARG A 425 -1.61 15.03 -10.84
CA ARG A 425 -1.88 16.33 -10.21
C ARG A 425 -2.10 16.23 -8.70
N GLU A 426 -2.83 15.22 -8.23
CA GLU A 426 -2.98 14.96 -6.79
C GLU A 426 -1.60 14.79 -6.15
N HIS A 427 -0.74 13.97 -6.75
CA HIS A 427 0.60 13.74 -6.23
C HIS A 427 1.50 14.99 -6.27
N ALA A 428 1.35 15.82 -7.30
CA ALA A 428 2.04 17.11 -7.39
C ALA A 428 1.53 18.15 -6.36
N GLY A 429 0.51 17.81 -5.55
CA GLY A 429 -0.09 18.69 -4.55
C GLY A 429 -1.13 19.66 -5.12
N ASP A 430 -1.49 19.53 -6.40
CA ASP A 430 -2.51 20.36 -7.06
C ASP A 430 -3.85 19.64 -7.06
N ALA A 431 -4.51 19.64 -5.90
CA ALA A 431 -5.81 19.00 -5.73
C ALA A 431 -6.91 19.65 -6.60
N ALA A 432 -6.80 20.93 -6.93
CA ALA A 432 -7.79 21.63 -7.75
C ALA A 432 -7.73 21.12 -9.20
N ALA A 433 -6.54 21.06 -9.80
CA ALA A 433 -6.36 20.49 -11.13
C ALA A 433 -6.69 18.99 -11.18
N ALA A 434 -6.41 18.26 -10.10
CA ALA A 434 -6.80 16.85 -10.00
C ALA A 434 -8.33 16.68 -10.09
N MET A 435 -9.09 17.45 -9.31
CA MET A 435 -10.56 17.41 -9.34
C MET A 435 -11.14 17.86 -10.68
N GLU A 436 -10.51 18.81 -11.37
CA GLU A 436 -10.92 19.22 -12.72
C GLU A 436 -10.78 18.08 -13.73
N HIS A 437 -9.64 17.38 -13.70
CA HIS A 437 -9.41 16.23 -14.56
C HIS A 437 -10.29 15.02 -14.23
N ASP A 438 -10.59 14.76 -12.94
CA ASP A 438 -11.58 13.73 -12.59
C ASP A 438 -12.97 14.07 -13.14
N ARG A 439 -13.41 15.34 -13.05
CA ARG A 439 -14.69 15.78 -13.63
C ARG A 439 -14.71 15.65 -15.14
N ALA A 440 -13.60 15.96 -15.81
CA ALA A 440 -13.47 15.77 -17.26
C ALA A 440 -13.59 14.28 -17.61
N ALA A 441 -12.91 13.39 -16.89
CA ALA A 441 -13.02 11.94 -17.09
C ALA A 441 -14.45 11.43 -16.88
N ILE A 442 -15.15 11.90 -15.83
CA ILE A 442 -16.55 11.55 -15.54
C ILE A 442 -17.50 12.06 -16.63
N TYR A 443 -17.27 13.28 -17.13
CA TYR A 443 -18.10 13.86 -18.18
C TYR A 443 -17.99 13.07 -19.49
N LEU A 444 -16.77 12.66 -19.83
CA LEU A 444 -16.47 11.89 -21.05
C LEU A 444 -16.93 10.43 -20.93
N ASP A 445 -16.81 9.82 -19.75
CA ASP A 445 -17.30 8.48 -19.46
C ASP A 445 -17.88 8.39 -18.04
N ALA A 446 -19.20 8.57 -17.95
CA ALA A 446 -19.93 8.49 -16.69
C ALA A 446 -20.01 7.07 -16.09
N THR A 447 -19.57 6.04 -16.82
CA THR A 447 -19.51 4.67 -16.31
C THR A 447 -18.19 4.35 -15.63
N PHE A 448 -17.16 5.20 -15.82
CA PHE A 448 -15.83 4.98 -15.30
C PHE A 448 -15.75 5.30 -13.80
N ALA A 449 -15.78 4.27 -12.95
CA ALA A 449 -15.91 4.43 -11.50
C ALA A 449 -14.69 5.03 -10.79
N MET A 450 -13.48 4.87 -11.34
CA MET A 450 -12.25 5.29 -10.66
C MET A 450 -12.14 6.82 -10.48
N PRO A 451 -12.45 7.65 -11.50
CA PRO A 451 -12.64 9.09 -11.32
C PRO A 451 -13.65 9.48 -10.22
N HIS A 452 -14.80 8.80 -10.14
CA HIS A 452 -15.79 9.05 -9.08
C HIS A 452 -15.22 8.77 -7.69
N LEU A 453 -14.52 7.64 -7.52
CA LEU A 453 -13.88 7.28 -6.26
C LEU A 453 -12.81 8.31 -5.85
N HIS A 454 -11.99 8.72 -6.81
CA HIS A 454 -10.90 9.67 -6.58
C HIS A 454 -11.45 11.07 -6.26
N LEU A 455 -12.37 11.59 -7.06
CA LEU A 455 -13.04 12.88 -6.83
C LEU A 455 -13.75 12.91 -5.49
N GLY A 456 -14.47 11.85 -5.14
CA GLY A 456 -15.17 11.74 -3.86
C GLY A 456 -14.22 11.82 -2.65
N ARG A 457 -13.03 11.21 -2.75
CA ARG A 457 -11.98 11.31 -1.73
C ARG A 457 -11.36 12.70 -1.65
N LEU A 458 -11.07 13.33 -2.80
CA LEU A 458 -10.54 14.69 -2.84
C LEU A 458 -11.54 15.69 -2.26
N ALA A 459 -12.82 15.58 -2.63
CA ALA A 459 -13.91 16.39 -2.09
C ALA A 459 -14.03 16.22 -0.56
N LYS A 460 -13.94 14.99 -0.05
CA LYS A 460 -13.95 14.71 1.40
C LYS A 460 -12.79 15.41 2.12
N ARG A 461 -11.57 15.36 1.57
CA ARG A 461 -10.40 16.06 2.13
C ARG A 461 -10.56 17.59 2.08
N ALA A 462 -11.25 18.10 1.06
CA ALA A 462 -11.61 19.51 0.92
C ALA A 462 -12.84 19.92 1.77
N SER A 463 -13.38 19.02 2.60
CA SER A 463 -14.60 19.24 3.41
C SER A 463 -15.86 19.53 2.60
N ASP A 464 -15.92 19.12 1.33
CA ASP A 464 -17.12 19.13 0.50
C ASP A 464 -17.89 17.81 0.66
N SER A 465 -18.67 17.71 1.74
CA SER A 465 -19.43 16.52 2.10
C SER A 465 -20.58 16.20 1.12
N MET A 466 -21.02 17.17 0.32
CA MET A 466 -22.08 16.97 -0.67
C MET A 466 -21.51 16.20 -1.86
N THR A 467 -20.45 16.72 -2.48
CA THR A 467 -19.78 16.04 -3.60
C THR A 467 -19.15 14.73 -3.13
N ALA A 468 -18.51 14.70 -1.96
CA ALA A 468 -17.93 13.46 -1.44
C ALA A 468 -18.94 12.31 -1.38
N ARG A 469 -20.12 12.54 -0.79
CA ARG A 469 -21.14 11.49 -0.66
C ARG A 469 -21.68 11.05 -2.02
N GLY A 470 -21.98 12.00 -2.90
CA GLY A 470 -22.51 11.69 -4.24
C GLY A 470 -21.55 10.83 -5.04
N GLU A 471 -20.29 11.26 -5.14
CA GLU A 471 -19.29 10.57 -5.96
C GLU A 471 -18.87 9.22 -5.37
N LEU A 472 -18.75 9.10 -4.03
CA LEU A 472 -18.43 7.82 -3.39
C LEU A 472 -19.57 6.80 -3.51
N GLN A 473 -20.82 7.25 -3.49
CA GLN A 473 -21.98 6.39 -3.73
C GLN A 473 -22.05 5.92 -5.19
N HIS A 474 -21.81 6.81 -6.14
CA HIS A 474 -21.72 6.45 -7.56
C HIS A 474 -20.58 5.47 -7.80
N ALA A 475 -19.39 5.72 -7.27
CA ALA A 475 -18.25 4.82 -7.36
C ALA A 475 -18.58 3.41 -6.82
N ALA A 476 -19.18 3.31 -5.64
CA ALA A 476 -19.56 2.03 -5.04
C ALA A 476 -20.58 1.25 -5.89
N THR A 477 -21.41 1.95 -6.66
CA THR A 477 -22.40 1.34 -7.56
C THR A 477 -21.77 0.91 -8.88
N LEU A 478 -20.99 1.79 -9.50
CA LEU A 478 -20.33 1.55 -10.78
C LEU A 478 -19.29 0.43 -10.70
N LEU A 479 -18.50 0.40 -9.61
CA LEU A 479 -17.49 -0.64 -9.38
C LEU A 479 -18.05 -2.06 -9.41
N LEU A 480 -19.32 -2.28 -9.05
CA LEU A 480 -19.96 -3.60 -9.13
C LEU A 480 -20.07 -4.12 -10.57
N ARG A 481 -20.06 -3.22 -11.56
CA ARG A 481 -20.24 -3.51 -12.98
C ARG A 481 -19.05 -3.11 -13.85
N GLU A 482 -18.03 -2.48 -13.26
CA GLU A 482 -16.84 -2.00 -13.97
C GLU A 482 -16.05 -3.16 -14.59
N ASP A 483 -15.55 -2.95 -15.80
CA ASP A 483 -14.82 -3.96 -16.55
C ASP A 483 -13.48 -4.33 -15.89
N ALA A 484 -13.16 -5.63 -15.90
CA ALA A 484 -11.95 -6.15 -15.28
C ALA A 484 -10.64 -5.54 -15.82
N PRO A 485 -10.46 -5.28 -17.14
CA PRO A 485 -9.27 -4.60 -17.66
C PRO A 485 -9.11 -3.18 -17.12
N ARG A 486 -10.21 -2.47 -16.90
CA ARG A 486 -10.21 -1.10 -16.41
C ARG A 486 -9.86 -1.05 -14.92
N ILE A 487 -10.36 -2.01 -14.14
CA ILE A 487 -9.91 -2.22 -12.75
C ILE A 487 -8.42 -2.58 -12.72
N LEU A 488 -7.93 -3.43 -13.63
CA LEU A 488 -6.52 -3.79 -13.69
C LEU A 488 -5.62 -2.57 -13.95
N LEU A 489 -6.01 -1.68 -14.87
CA LEU A 489 -5.23 -0.51 -15.25
C LEU A 489 -5.27 0.61 -14.21
N PHE A 490 -6.47 0.89 -13.70
CA PHE A 490 -6.74 2.12 -12.95
C PHE A 490 -7.08 1.87 -11.49
N GLY A 491 -7.42 0.63 -11.12
CA GLY A 491 -7.79 0.21 -9.77
C GLY A 491 -6.62 0.16 -8.80
N GLY A 492 -5.41 0.55 -9.21
CA GLY A 492 -4.26 0.67 -8.31
C GLY A 492 -3.79 -0.65 -7.69
N GLY A 493 -4.06 -1.77 -8.37
CA GLY A 493 -3.77 -3.13 -7.88
C GLY A 493 -4.87 -3.73 -7.00
N PHE A 494 -5.92 -2.99 -6.66
CA PHE A 494 -7.02 -3.49 -5.84
C PHE A 494 -8.01 -4.35 -6.64
N SER A 495 -8.57 -5.37 -5.99
CA SER A 495 -9.69 -6.12 -6.55
C SER A 495 -10.96 -5.27 -6.57
N ARG A 496 -11.93 -5.69 -7.38
CA ARG A 496 -13.25 -5.06 -7.45
C ARG A 496 -13.89 -5.01 -6.06
N GLU A 497 -13.84 -6.12 -5.34
CA GLU A 497 -14.46 -6.28 -4.02
C GLU A 497 -13.83 -5.32 -3.02
N THR A 498 -12.50 -5.18 -3.04
CA THR A 498 -11.77 -4.22 -2.19
C THR A 498 -12.14 -2.79 -2.52
N LEU A 499 -12.20 -2.42 -3.81
CA LEU A 499 -12.57 -1.07 -4.24
C LEU A 499 -14.02 -0.72 -3.85
N VAL A 500 -14.95 -1.68 -3.96
CA VAL A 500 -16.35 -1.50 -3.53
C VAL A 500 -16.43 -1.31 -2.02
N ALA A 501 -15.76 -2.17 -1.24
CA ALA A 501 -15.73 -2.07 0.21
C ALA A 501 -15.12 -0.74 0.67
N PHE A 502 -14.02 -0.33 0.02
CA PHE A 502 -13.35 0.93 0.27
C PHE A 502 -14.25 2.14 -0.05
N SER A 503 -14.92 2.14 -1.21
CA SER A 503 -15.86 3.20 -1.60
C SER A 503 -17.01 3.35 -0.61
N ARG A 504 -17.56 2.22 -0.12
CA ARG A 504 -18.62 2.21 0.91
C ARG A 504 -18.14 2.72 2.26
N ALA A 505 -16.95 2.32 2.69
CA ALA A 505 -16.37 2.81 3.94
C ALA A 505 -16.13 4.32 3.88
N GLU A 506 -15.58 4.82 2.77
CA GLU A 506 -15.40 6.25 2.55
C GLU A 506 -16.74 7.00 2.51
N PHE A 507 -17.76 6.46 1.84
CA PHE A 507 -19.12 7.03 1.81
C PHE A 507 -19.74 7.16 3.20
N LEU A 508 -19.68 6.09 4.01
CA LEU A 508 -20.18 6.11 5.39
C LEU A 508 -19.45 7.15 6.25
N SER A 509 -18.12 7.22 6.11
CA SER A 509 -17.31 8.20 6.85
C SER A 509 -17.58 9.65 6.42
N ALA A 510 -18.12 9.87 5.22
CA ALA A 510 -18.56 11.18 4.73
C ALA A 510 -19.99 11.54 5.20
N GLY A 511 -20.61 10.73 6.07
CA GLY A 511 -21.98 10.94 6.58
C GLY A 511 -23.07 10.41 5.65
N GLY A 512 -22.74 9.44 4.78
CA GLY A 512 -23.70 8.69 4.00
C GLY A 512 -24.47 7.67 4.85
N VAL A 513 -25.71 7.36 4.44
CA VAL A 513 -26.52 6.28 5.02
C VAL A 513 -26.84 5.29 3.90
N LEU A 514 -26.56 4.01 4.13
CA LEU A 514 -26.73 2.94 3.13
C LEU A 514 -28.18 2.60 2.85
#